data_AF-A0A7V9F1N3-F1
#
_entry.id   AF-A0A7V9F1N3-F1
#
_cell.length_a   1.000
_cell.length_b   1.000
_cell.length_c   1.000
_cell.angle_alpha   90.00
_cell.angle_beta   90.00
_cell.angle_gamma   90.00
#
_symmetry.space_group_name_H-M   'P 1'
#
loop_
_entity.id
_entity.type
_entity.pdbx_description
1 polymer ?
#
loop_
_entity_poly.entity_id
_entity_poly.type
_entity_poly.pdbx_seq_one_letter_code
_entity_poly.pdbx_strand_id
1 'polypeptide(L)'
;MVTPKTHLFLNSTFANQRRQHGAQPEPFVVMHPSDAAARGLADGDRARMFNDRGSFVCPAQVSDDARPGVLVAPMGWWSGDYEGGAGGQVTTSQRLTRLG
;
A
#
# COMPACT_ATOMS: atom_id res chain seq x y z
N MET A 1 -3.81 -7.36 -5.24
CA MET A 1 -3.32 -6.01 -4.86
C MET A 1 -2.55 -5.45 -6.03
N VAL A 2 -2.83 -4.21 -6.40
CA VAL A 2 -2.06 -3.44 -7.37
C VAL A 2 -1.29 -2.35 -6.64
N THR A 3 -0.08 -2.03 -7.13
CA THR A 3 0.83 -1.08 -6.49
C THR A 3 1.17 0.06 -7.45
N PRO A 4 0.23 0.99 -7.70
CA PRO A 4 0.49 2.10 -8.59
C PRO A 4 1.54 3.04 -7.99
N LYS A 5 2.12 3.86 -8.85
CA LYS A 5 2.97 4.95 -8.44
C LYS A 5 2.13 6.05 -7.79
N THR A 6 2.54 6.56 -6.64
CA THR A 6 2.00 7.82 -6.13
C THR A 6 2.41 8.99 -7.04
N HIS A 7 1.52 9.94 -7.31
CA HIS A 7 1.77 11.14 -8.13
C HIS A 7 2.87 12.09 -7.59
N LEU A 8 3.32 11.87 -6.36
CA LEU A 8 4.25 12.72 -5.63
C LEU A 8 5.70 12.21 -5.65
N PHE A 9 5.92 10.93 -5.97
CA PHE A 9 7.24 10.30 -5.87
C PHE A 9 7.74 9.79 -7.22
N LEU A 10 9.05 9.88 -7.46
CA LEU A 10 9.71 9.34 -8.65
C LEU A 10 10.51 8.08 -8.28
N ASN A 11 9.77 7.04 -7.90
CA ASN A 11 10.19 5.75 -7.33
C ASN A 11 10.49 5.97 -5.86
N SER A 12 11.58 5.41 -5.33
CA SER A 12 12.09 5.72 -4.00
C SER A 12 12.83 7.05 -3.95
N THR A 13 13.10 7.70 -5.10
CA THR A 13 13.73 9.01 -5.16
C THR A 13 12.76 10.08 -4.65
N PHE A 14 13.29 10.99 -3.80
CA PHE A 14 12.57 12.04 -3.07
C PHE A 14 11.73 11.59 -1.87
N ALA A 15 11.74 10.31 -1.50
CA ALA A 15 11.16 9.87 -0.23
C ALA A 15 11.78 10.63 0.96
N ASN A 16 13.09 10.88 0.95
CA ASN A 16 13.76 11.67 1.98
C ASN A 16 13.40 13.17 2.03
N GLN A 17 12.61 13.68 1.08
CA GLN A 17 12.34 15.12 0.98
C GLN A 17 11.17 15.50 1.89
N ARG A 18 11.41 16.43 2.82
CA ARG A 18 10.39 16.92 3.77
C ARG A 18 9.08 17.38 3.13
N ARG A 19 9.13 17.95 1.92
CA ARG A 19 7.91 18.36 1.18
C ARG A 19 6.99 17.19 0.86
N GLN A 20 7.55 16.04 0.49
CA GLN A 20 6.78 14.87 0.11
C GLN A 20 6.18 14.19 1.34
N HIS A 21 6.96 14.06 2.42
CA HIS A 21 6.44 13.61 3.72
C HIS A 21 5.38 14.56 4.28
N GLY A 22 5.45 15.87 4.01
CA GLY A 22 4.41 16.81 4.40
C GLY A 22 3.08 16.61 3.66
N ALA A 23 3.11 16.15 2.42
CA ALA A 23 1.92 15.90 1.62
C ALA A 23 1.35 14.49 1.83
N GLN A 24 2.20 13.50 2.13
CA GLN A 24 1.84 12.12 2.40
C GLN A 24 2.77 11.53 3.48
N PRO A 25 2.42 11.69 4.77
CA PRO A 25 3.32 11.42 5.89
C PRO A 25 3.52 9.93 6.20
N GLU A 26 2.57 9.07 5.84
CA GLU A 26 2.66 7.64 6.11
C GLU A 26 2.11 6.80 4.94
N PRO A 27 2.59 5.55 4.76
CA PRO A 27 2.03 4.63 3.78
C PRO A 27 0.58 4.27 4.12
N PHE A 28 -0.25 4.07 3.10
CA PHE A 28 -1.65 3.66 3.25
C PHE A 28 -2.05 2.68 2.14
N VAL A 29 -3.19 2.01 2.31
CA VAL A 29 -3.81 1.19 1.27
C VAL A 29 -5.22 1.68 1.00
N VAL A 30 -5.53 1.96 -0.25
CA VAL A 30 -6.89 2.31 -0.67
C VAL A 30 -7.72 1.05 -0.87
N MET A 31 -8.93 1.05 -0.31
CA MET A 31 -9.90 -0.03 -0.45
C MET A 31 -11.31 0.50 -0.68
N HIS A 32 -12.11 -0.26 -1.43
CA HIS A 32 -13.49 0.11 -1.72
C HIS A 32 -14.37 0.07 -0.45
N PRO A 33 -15.36 0.97 -0.28
CA PRO A 33 -16.25 0.98 0.88
C PRO A 33 -16.95 -0.35 1.15
N SER A 34 -17.36 -1.09 0.11
CA SER A 34 -17.99 -2.41 0.28
C SER A 34 -17.04 -3.45 0.88
N ASP A 35 -15.75 -3.38 0.53
CA ASP A 35 -14.73 -4.28 1.06
C ASP A 35 -14.38 -3.95 2.51
N ALA A 36 -14.38 -2.66 2.84
CA ALA A 36 -14.15 -2.17 4.19
C ALA A 36 -15.31 -2.59 5.11
N ALA A 37 -16.55 -2.35 4.67
CA ALA A 37 -17.76 -2.76 5.39
C ALA A 37 -17.83 -4.28 5.62
N ALA A 38 -17.52 -5.09 4.60
CA ALA A 38 -17.50 -6.55 4.72
C ALA A 38 -16.45 -7.06 5.73
N ARG A 39 -15.43 -6.26 6.02
CA ARG A 39 -14.32 -6.59 6.95
C ARG A 39 -14.43 -5.85 8.29
N GLY A 40 -15.45 -5.01 8.47
CA GLY A 40 -15.61 -4.19 9.68
C GLY A 40 -14.52 -3.13 9.86
N LEU A 41 -13.94 -2.63 8.76
CA LEU A 41 -12.90 -1.61 8.76
C LEU A 41 -13.51 -0.23 8.45
N ALA A 42 -13.11 0.78 9.21
CA ALA A 42 -13.37 2.19 8.94
C ALA A 42 -12.17 2.86 8.24
N ASP A 43 -12.39 4.06 7.72
CA ASP A 43 -11.31 4.90 7.20
C ASP A 43 -10.30 5.24 8.31
N GLY A 44 -9.02 5.09 8.00
CA GLY A 44 -7.90 5.27 8.94
C GLY A 44 -7.59 4.04 9.82
N ASP A 45 -8.43 3.00 9.82
CA ASP A 45 -8.16 1.80 10.62
C ASP A 45 -6.89 1.09 10.15
N ARG A 46 -6.08 0.61 11.10
CA ARG A 46 -4.91 -0.21 10.78
C ARG A 46 -5.36 -1.59 10.35
N ALA A 47 -5.04 -1.93 9.11
CA ALA A 47 -5.31 -3.24 8.55
C ALA A 47 -4.02 -3.97 8.20
N ARG A 48 -4.04 -5.29 8.38
CA ARG A 48 -2.95 -6.18 7.99
C ARG A 48 -3.24 -6.77 6.61
N MET A 49 -2.40 -6.45 5.63
CA MET A 49 -2.45 -7.03 4.30
C MET A 49 -1.48 -8.20 4.26
N PHE A 50 -1.95 -9.39 3.85
CA PHE A 50 -1.15 -10.60 3.87
C PHE A 50 -1.47 -11.53 2.69
N ASN A 51 -0.50 -12.38 2.36
CA ASN A 51 -0.67 -13.59 1.57
C ASN A 51 0.37 -14.64 2.02
N ASP A 52 0.43 -15.78 1.32
CA ASP A 52 1.35 -16.87 1.65
C ASP A 52 2.84 -16.47 1.68
N ARG A 53 3.23 -15.32 1.10
CA ARG A 53 4.62 -14.84 1.06
C ARG A 53 4.97 -13.93 2.23
N GLY A 54 4.01 -13.18 2.77
CA GLY A 54 4.31 -12.19 3.79
C GLY A 54 3.13 -11.30 4.12
N SER A 55 3.37 -10.35 5.02
CA SER A 55 2.36 -9.38 5.44
C SER A 55 2.97 -8.04 5.84
N PHE A 56 2.20 -6.97 5.69
CA PHE A 56 2.51 -5.65 6.20
C PHE A 56 1.26 -5.00 6.82
N VAL A 57 1.45 -3.95 7.62
CA VAL A 57 0.38 -3.19 8.26
C VAL A 57 0.43 -1.75 7.78
N CYS A 58 -0.74 -1.19 7.47
CA CYS A 58 -0.91 0.22 7.13
C CYS A 58 -2.36 0.66 7.42
N PRO A 59 -2.61 1.97 7.60
CA PRO A 59 -3.96 2.52 7.60
C PRO A 59 -4.69 2.23 6.28
N ALA A 60 -5.96 1.88 6.38
CA ALA A 60 -6.87 1.74 5.25
C ALA A 60 -7.48 3.10 4.90
N GLN A 61 -7.31 3.53 3.65
CA GLN A 61 -8.05 4.66 3.09
C GLN A 61 -9.28 4.12 2.37
N VAL A 62 -10.48 4.44 2.84
CA VAL A 62 -11.73 3.97 2.26
C VAL A 62 -12.17 4.95 1.18
N SER A 63 -12.09 4.54 -0.09
CA SER A 63 -12.45 5.36 -1.25
C SER A 63 -13.00 4.49 -2.38
N ASP A 64 -13.95 5.01 -3.15
CA ASP A 64 -14.49 4.40 -4.36
C ASP A 64 -13.55 4.51 -5.58
N ASP A 65 -12.41 5.19 -5.43
CA ASP A 65 -11.29 5.18 -6.40
C ASP A 65 -10.73 3.76 -6.63
N ALA A 66 -10.81 2.90 -5.60
CA ALA A 66 -10.46 1.50 -5.70
C ALA A 66 -11.66 0.68 -6.17
N ARG A 67 -11.49 -0.18 -7.18
CA ARG A 67 -12.54 -1.11 -7.58
C ARG A 67 -12.85 -2.12 -6.46
N PRO A 68 -14.12 -2.54 -6.27
CA PRO A 68 -14.45 -3.65 -5.38
C PRO A 68 -13.59 -4.90 -5.65
N GLY A 69 -13.08 -5.53 -4.59
CA GLY A 69 -12.18 -6.67 -4.62
C GLY A 69 -10.70 -6.32 -4.87
N VAL A 70 -10.37 -5.05 -5.10
CA VAL A 70 -9.01 -4.61 -5.42
C VAL A 70 -8.48 -3.68 -4.33
N LEU A 71 -7.38 -4.10 -3.70
CA LEU A 71 -6.57 -3.21 -2.86
C LEU A 71 -5.54 -2.49 -3.71
N VAL A 72 -5.41 -1.18 -3.48
CA VAL A 72 -4.43 -0.31 -4.12
C VAL A 72 -3.43 0.15 -3.06
N ALA A 73 -2.17 -0.23 -3.20
CA ALA A 73 -1.09 0.13 -2.28
C ALA A 73 -0.10 1.05 -3.00
N PRO A 74 -0.26 2.38 -2.95
CA PRO A 74 0.62 3.29 -3.67
C PRO A 74 2.08 3.12 -3.23
N MET A 75 3.01 3.20 -4.19
CA MET A 75 4.45 3.16 -3.91
C MET A 75 5.03 4.57 -3.82
N GLY A 76 5.93 4.78 -2.86
CA GLY A 76 6.65 6.04 -2.67
C GLY A 76 7.54 6.08 -1.44
N TRP A 77 7.17 5.33 -0.39
CA TRP A 77 7.87 5.27 0.88
C TRP A 77 9.01 4.26 0.93
N TRP A 78 9.96 4.50 1.84
CA TRP A 78 11.03 3.56 2.18
C TRP A 78 10.59 2.57 3.24
N SER A 79 11.31 1.46 3.36
CA SER A 79 11.02 0.41 4.36
C SER A 79 10.84 0.95 5.77
N GLY A 80 11.67 1.92 6.18
CA GLY A 80 11.61 2.53 7.52
C GLY A 80 10.33 3.32 7.80
N ASP A 81 9.55 3.69 6.78
CA ASP A 81 8.28 4.39 6.94
C ASP A 81 7.10 3.43 7.19
N TYR A 82 7.30 2.12 6.96
CA TYR A 82 6.29 1.10 7.23
C TYR A 82 6.46 0.55 8.65
N GLU A 83 5.33 0.24 9.30
CA GLU A 83 5.35 -0.51 10.55
C GLU A 83 6.05 -1.86 10.34
N GLY A 84 7.10 -2.13 11.14
CA GLY A 84 7.90 -3.34 11.03
C GLY A 84 8.85 -3.40 9.84
N GLY A 85 9.07 -2.30 9.10
CA GLY A 85 10.08 -2.23 8.04
C GLY A 85 9.67 -2.87 6.71
N ALA A 86 8.43 -3.36 6.60
CA ALA A 86 7.94 -4.17 5.49
C ALA A 86 6.80 -3.47 4.76
N GLY A 87 6.99 -3.15 3.48
CA GLY A 87 5.96 -2.58 2.60
C GLY A 87 5.34 -3.61 1.66
N GLY A 88 4.51 -3.15 0.72
CA GLY A 88 3.77 -4.00 -0.22
C GLY A 88 4.61 -5.04 -0.97
N GLN A 89 5.93 -4.81 -1.14
CA GLN A 89 6.84 -5.76 -1.79
C GLN A 89 6.90 -7.13 -1.12
N VAL A 90 6.64 -7.25 0.19
CA VAL A 90 6.65 -8.57 0.87
C VAL A 90 5.54 -9.51 0.39
N THR A 91 4.53 -8.97 -0.30
CA THR A 91 3.43 -9.74 -0.89
C THR A 91 3.62 -10.02 -2.39
N THR A 92 4.63 -9.42 -3.02
CA THR A 92 4.90 -9.51 -4.47
C THR A 92 5.81 -10.71 -4.78
N SER A 93 5.48 -11.47 -5.81
CA SER A 93 6.30 -12.61 -6.25
C SER A 93 7.58 -12.13 -6.92
N GLN A 94 8.73 -12.72 -6.58
CA GLN A 94 10.00 -12.55 -7.30
C GLN A 94 10.21 -13.61 -8.41
N ARG A 95 9.22 -14.48 -8.65
CA ARG A 95 9.34 -15.57 -9.63
C ARG A 95 9.53 -14.98 -11.03
N LEU A 96 10.63 -15.35 -11.68
CA LEU A 96 10.86 -15.05 -13.08
C LEU A 96 9.72 -15.66 -13.92
N THR A 97 9.11 -14.87 -14.79
CA THR A 97 8.16 -15.39 -15.77
C THR A 97 8.91 -16.38 -16.65
N ARG A 98 8.42 -17.63 -16.73
CA ARG A 98 8.98 -18.59 -17.69
C ARG A 98 8.72 -18.05 -19.09
N LEU A 99 9.77 -17.60 -19.76
CA LEU A 99 9.77 -17.40 -21.20
C LEU A 99 9.79 -18.81 -21.80
N GLY A 100 8.70 -19.17 -22.49
CA GLY A 100 8.61 -20.39 -23.28
C GLY A 100 9.44 -20.30 -24.55
#